data_AF-A0A2D6R113-F1
#
_entry.id   AF-A0A2D6R113-F1
#
_cell.length_a   1.000
_cell.length_b   1.000
_cell.length_c   1.000
_cell.angle_alpha   90.00
_cell.angle_beta   90.00
_cell.angle_gamma   90.00
#
_symmetry.space_group_name_H-M   'P 1'
#
loop_
_entity.id
_entity.type
_entity.pdbx_description
1 polymer ?
#
loop_
_entity_poly.entity_id
_entity_poly.type
_entity_poly.pdbx_seq_one_letter_code
_entity_poly.pdbx_strand_id
1 'polypeptide(L)' 'EGHRIATRQLFGGNLMRQPAYLDMPHRAVGPMPNADIIMDGTFWIGVYPALTGEMLDYMVEAIHGFAGSANSR' A
#
# COMPACT_ATOMS: atom_id res chain seq x y z
N GLU A 1 -11.85 -5.76 2.64
CA GLU A 1 -12.84 -5.54 1.55
C GLU A 1 -14.23 -5.05 2.01
N GLY A 2 -14.55 -4.99 3.31
CA GLY A 2 -15.90 -4.65 3.79
C GLY A 2 -16.44 -3.24 3.46
N HIS A 3 -15.58 -2.30 3.07
CA HIS A 3 -15.97 -0.92 2.74
C HIS A 3 -16.12 -0.66 1.24
N ARG A 4 -15.92 -1.65 0.37
CA ARG A 4 -15.93 -1.47 -1.10
C ARG A 4 -14.94 -0.41 -1.62
N ILE A 5 -13.85 -0.19 -0.88
CA ILE A 5 -12.72 0.65 -1.29
C ILE A 5 -11.64 -0.28 -1.81
N ALA A 6 -11.27 -0.13 -3.08
CA ALA A 6 -10.19 -0.91 -3.67
C ALA A 6 -8.83 -0.38 -3.18
N THR A 7 -8.02 -1.28 -2.64
CA THR A 7 -6.61 -1.03 -2.32
C THR A 7 -5.71 -1.88 -3.21
N ARG A 8 -4.46 -1.45 -3.39
CA ARG A 8 -3.43 -2.22 -4.07
C ARG A 8 -2.10 -2.05 -3.33
N GLN A 9 -1.35 -3.14 -3.19
CA GLN A 9 0.04 -3.03 -2.77
C GLN A 9 0.84 -2.21 -3.79
N LEU A 10 1.96 -1.63 -3.37
CA LEU A 10 2.83 -0.88 -4.30
C LEU A 10 3.64 -1.84 -5.18
N PHE A 11 2.99 -2.32 -6.25
CA PHE A 11 3.56 -3.25 -7.22
C PHE A 11 4.18 -4.49 -6.54
N GLY A 12 5.40 -4.86 -6.91
CA GLY A 12 6.16 -5.95 -6.28
C GLY A 12 6.87 -5.54 -4.98
N GLY A 13 6.68 -4.32 -4.49
CA GLY A 13 7.38 -3.78 -3.34
C GLY A 13 8.89 -3.87 -3.51
N ASN A 14 9.54 -4.73 -2.73
CA ASN A 14 10.95 -5.04 -2.89
C ASN A 14 11.16 -6.17 -3.90
N LEU A 15 11.57 -5.81 -5.13
CA LEU A 15 11.81 -6.77 -6.22
C LEU A 15 12.85 -7.84 -5.87
N MET A 16 13.81 -7.55 -5.00
CA MET A 16 14.85 -8.50 -4.59
C MET A 16 14.29 -9.67 -3.79
N ARG A 17 13.08 -9.54 -3.25
CA ARG A 17 12.39 -10.57 -2.47
C ARG A 17 11.32 -11.31 -3.30
N GLN A 18 11.12 -10.90 -4.55
CA GLN A 18 10.14 -11.53 -5.43
C GLN A 18 10.68 -12.83 -6.04
N PRO A 19 9.86 -13.89 -6.19
CA PRO A 19 10.31 -15.19 -6.69
C PRO A 19 11.02 -15.12 -8.04
N ALA A 20 10.60 -14.22 -8.92
CA ALA A 20 11.18 -14.05 -10.26
C ALA A 20 12.65 -13.56 -10.25
N TYR A 21 13.14 -13.04 -9.12
CA TYR A 21 14.47 -12.43 -9.02
C TYR A 21 15.43 -13.17 -8.07
N LEU A 22 15.02 -14.27 -7.43
CA LEU A 22 15.83 -15.00 -6.43
C LEU A 22 17.22 -15.39 -6.95
N ASP A 23 17.31 -15.83 -8.21
CA ASP A 23 18.56 -16.30 -8.84
C ASP A 23 19.05 -15.38 -9.97
N MET A 24 18.43 -14.21 -10.14
CA MET A 24 18.84 -13.27 -11.18
C MET A 24 20.09 -12.51 -10.74
N PRO A 25 21.13 -12.37 -11.59
CA PRO A 25 22.29 -11.55 -11.26
C PRO A 25 21.88 -10.10 -10.99
N HIS A 26 22.20 -9.59 -9.81
CA HIS A 26 21.90 -8.22 -9.41
C HIS A 26 22.94 -7.69 -8.40
N ARG A 27 22.93 -6.39 -8.14
CA ARG A 27 23.76 -5.75 -7.12
C ARG A 27 22.92 -4.79 -6.30
N ALA A 28 22.91 -4.97 -4.99
CA ALA A 28 22.42 -3.98 -4.03
C ALA A 28 23.61 -3.27 -3.37
N VAL A 29 23.52 -1.96 -3.19
CA VAL A 29 24.52 -1.19 -2.42
C VAL A 29 23.91 -0.85 -1.07
N GLY A 30 24.27 -1.64 -0.06
CA GLY A 30 23.74 -1.52 1.29
C GLY A 30 22.29 -2.04 1.43
N PRO A 31 21.73 -1.93 2.65
CA PRO A 31 20.35 -2.32 2.93
C PRO A 31 19.32 -1.39 2.25
N MET A 32 18.13 -1.92 1.95
CA MET A 32 17.01 -1.15 1.38
C MET A 32 15.78 -1.15 2.32
N PRO A 33 15.90 -0.59 3.54
CA PRO A 33 14.83 -0.67 4.54
C PRO A 33 13.52 -0.01 4.06
N ASN A 34 13.60 1.04 3.24
CA ASN A 34 12.40 1.66 2.68
C ASN A 34 11.71 0.77 1.64
N ALA A 35 12.46 -0.05 0.88
CA ALA A 35 11.85 -1.01 -0.03
C ALA A 35 11.14 -2.13 0.75
N ASP A 36 11.70 -2.53 1.89
CA ASP A 36 11.05 -3.48 2.81
C ASP A 36 9.79 -2.89 3.43
N ILE A 37 9.81 -1.62 3.88
CA ILE A 37 8.62 -0.89 4.34
C ILE A 37 7.54 -0.82 3.25
N ILE A 38 7.96 -0.58 2.00
CA ILE A 38 7.04 -0.55 0.86
C ILE A 38 6.38 -1.92 0.66
N MET A 39 7.15 -3.01 0.74
CA MET A 39 6.64 -4.36 0.53
C MET A 39 5.63 -4.78 1.60
N ASP A 40 5.91 -4.46 2.86
CA ASP A 40 5.15 -5.00 3.99
C ASP A 40 4.06 -4.06 4.53
N GLY A 41 4.23 -2.75 4.36
CA GLY A 41 3.42 -1.73 5.05
C GLY A 41 2.80 -0.67 4.15
N THR A 42 2.91 -0.77 2.83
CA THR A 42 2.47 0.29 1.91
C THR A 42 1.48 -0.20 0.87
N PHE A 43 0.35 0.48 0.79
CA PHE A 43 -0.64 0.32 -0.27
C PHE A 43 -1.11 1.69 -0.77
N TRP A 44 -1.78 1.71 -1.92
CA TRP A 44 -2.40 2.92 -2.47
C TRP A 44 -3.89 2.71 -2.75
N ILE A 45 -4.60 3.83 -2.87
CA ILE A 45 -6.04 3.93 -3.18
C ILE A 45 -6.27 4.81 -4.41
N GLY A 46 -7.44 4.69 -5.03
CA GLY A 46 -7.78 5.46 -6.22
C GLY A 46 -7.91 6.97 -5.96
N VAL A 47 -7.31 7.77 -6.83
CA VAL A 47 -7.48 9.24 -6.91
C VAL A 47 -7.74 9.68 -8.36
N TYR A 48 -8.29 8.78 -9.17
CA TYR A 48 -8.46 9.03 -10.60
C TYR A 48 -9.60 10.03 -10.87
N PRO A 49 -9.59 10.77 -12.00
CA PRO A 49 -10.47 11.92 -12.21
C PRO A 49 -11.98 11.68 -12.21
N ALA A 50 -12.47 10.45 -12.35
CA ALA A 50 -13.92 10.17 -12.31
C ALA A 50 -14.43 9.74 -10.93
N LEU A 51 -13.58 9.79 -9.90
CA LEU A 51 -14.06 9.73 -8.51
C LEU A 51 -14.73 11.05 -8.17
N THR A 52 -15.96 10.96 -7.66
CA THR A 52 -16.69 12.13 -7.18
C THR A 52 -16.19 12.54 -5.79
N GLY A 53 -16.45 13.78 -5.38
CA GLY A 53 -16.15 14.26 -4.03
C GLY A 53 -16.74 13.34 -2.95
N GLU A 54 -18.00 12.92 -3.11
CA GLU A 54 -18.68 11.99 -2.18
C GLU A 54 -17.95 10.64 -2.04
N MET A 55 -17.37 10.11 -3.12
CA MET A 55 -16.57 8.89 -3.06
C MET A 55 -15.26 9.11 -2.31
N LEU A 56 -14.61 10.27 -2.50
CA LEU A 56 -13.40 10.64 -1.77
C LEU A 56 -13.69 10.83 -0.27
N ASP A 57 -14.75 11.55 0.07
CA ASP A 57 -15.18 11.79 1.45
C ASP A 57 -15.48 10.45 2.16
N TYR A 58 -16.17 9.53 1.48
CA TYR A 58 -16.41 8.19 2.02
C TYR A 58 -15.10 7.44 2.32
N MET A 59 -14.09 7.55 1.44
CA MET A 59 -12.79 6.93 1.69
C MET A 59 -12.05 7.56 2.87
N VAL A 60 -12.08 8.89 2.99
CA VAL A 60 -11.48 9.63 4.12
C VAL A 60 -12.10 9.20 5.44
N GLU A 61 -13.43 9.18 5.53
CA GLU A 61 -14.15 8.75 6.73
C GLU A 61 -13.87 7.29 7.10
N ALA A 62 -13.80 6.39 6.11
CA ALA A 62 -13.46 5.00 6.36
C ALA A 62 -12.04 4.84 6.94
N ILE A 63 -11.07 5.60 6.42
CA ILE A 63 -9.68 5.58 6.91
C ILE A 63 -9.59 6.16 8.33
N HIS A 64 -10.23 7.31 8.58
CA HIS A 64 -10.28 7.93 9.91
C HIS A 64 -10.95 7.02 10.93
N GLY A 65 -12.08 6.39 10.58
CA GLY A 65 -12.78 5.45 11.44
C GLY A 65 -11.91 4.25 11.82
N PHE A 66 -11.20 3.68 10.84
CA PHE A 66 -10.27 2.58 11.08
C PHE A 66 -9.11 3.01 12.00
N ALA A 67 -8.41 4.09 11.66
CA ALA A 67 -7.25 4.57 12.42
C ALA A 67 -7.62 5.03 13.84
N GLY A 68 -8.74 5.73 14.01
CA GLY A 68 -9.23 6.16 15.32
C GLY A 68 -9.64 4.98 16.22
N SER A 69 -10.19 3.91 15.65
CA SER A 69 -10.54 2.69 16.40
C SER A 69 -9.31 1.91 16.87
N ALA A 70 -8.20 1.99 16.14
CA ALA A 70 -6.95 1.32 16.50
C ALA A 70 -6.27 1.94 17.73
N ASN A 71 -6.53 3.21 18.02
CA ASN A 71 -5.97 3.94 19.16
C ASN A 71 -6.77 3.74 20.48
N SER A 72 -7.89 3.01 20.41
CA SER A 72 -8.78 2.71 21.55
C SER A 72 -8.64 1.27 22.06
N ARG A 73 -7.61 0.54 21.59
CA ARG A 73 -7.20 -0.77 22.10
C ARG A 73 -5.82 -0.67 22.72
#